data_AF-A0A9D8XAN5-F1
#
_entry.id   AF-A0A9D8XAN5-F1
#
_cell.length_a   1.000
_cell.length_b   1.000
_cell.length_c   1.000
_cell.angle_alpha   90.00
_cell.angle_beta   90.00
_cell.angle_gamma   90.00
#
_symmetry.space_group_name_H-M   'P 1'
#
loop_
_entity.id
_entity.type
_entity.pdbx_description
1 polymer ?
#
loop_
_entity_poly.entity_id
_entity_poly.type
_entity_poly.pdbx_seq_one_letter_code
_entity_poly.pdbx_strand_id
1 'polypeptide(L)' 'VQALEGGTKVIKEYAPKMFVAAYHYDVDIFRLPILIWKLVPEYKIFFRKHPYVPAWELNFLITK' A
#
# COMPACT_ATOMS: atom_id res chain seq x y z
N VAL A 1 -0.54 8.75 2.93
CA VAL A 1 -0.18 9.22 1.56
C VAL A 1 1.13 9.99 1.54
N GLN A 2 1.32 11.02 2.37
CA GLN A 2 2.57 11.80 2.44
C GLN A 2 3.84 10.94 2.59
N ALA A 3 3.77 9.84 3.36
CA ALA A 3 4.87 8.89 3.50
C ALA A 3 5.28 8.22 2.17
N LEU A 4 4.30 7.84 1.33
CA LEU A 4 4.57 7.27 0.00
C LEU A 4 5.14 8.35 -0.94
N GLU A 5 4.63 9.57 -0.86
CA GLU A 5 5.12 10.70 -1.65
C GLU A 5 6.59 11.01 -1.32
N GLY A 6 6.95 11.09 -0.03
CA GLY A 6 8.33 11.26 0.41
C GLY A 6 9.26 10.12 0.00
N GLY A 7 8.74 8.89 -0.10
CA GLY A 7 9.47 7.70 -0.54
C GLY A 7 9.55 7.51 -2.06
N THR A 8 8.96 8.40 -2.87
CA THR A 8 8.75 8.20 -4.33
C THR A 8 10.01 7.77 -5.07
N LYS A 9 11.16 8.41 -4.80
CA LYS A 9 12.43 8.11 -5.49
C LYS A 9 12.84 6.64 -5.26
N VAL A 10 12.84 6.21 -4.00
CA VAL A 10 13.22 4.85 -3.59
C VAL A 10 12.25 3.82 -4.16
N ILE A 11 10.95 4.10 -4.10
CA ILE A 11 9.91 3.19 -4.59
C ILE A 11 10.07 2.96 -6.10
N LYS A 12 10.27 4.03 -6.88
CA LYS A 12 10.43 3.94 -8.34
C LYS A 12 11.73 3.25 -8.76
N GLU A 13 12.82 3.54 -8.06
CA GLU A 13 14.16 3.05 -8.43
C GLU A 13 14.36 1.58 -8.06
N TYR A 14 13.91 1.18 -6.86
CA TYR A 14 14.21 -0.15 -6.31
C TYR A 14 13.02 -1.10 -6.26
N ALA A 15 11.81 -0.60 -6.51
CA ALA A 15 10.56 -1.37 -6.45
C ALA A 15 10.49 -2.35 -5.25
N PRO A 16 10.72 -1.88 -4.01
CA PRO A 16 10.80 -2.75 -2.84
C PRO A 16 9.48 -3.48 -2.58
N LYS A 17 9.55 -4.60 -1.86
CA LYS A 17 8.36 -5.19 -1.23
C LYS A 17 7.87 -4.23 -0.13
N MET A 18 6.56 -4.02 -0.04
CA MET A 18 5.98 -3.10 0.93
C MET A 18 4.83 -3.76 1.70
N PHE A 19 4.70 -3.37 2.97
CA PHE A 19 3.58 -3.70 3.85
C PHE A 19 2.94 -2.38 4.28
N VAL A 20 1.69 -2.14 3.87
CA VAL A 20 1.04 -0.83 4.04
C VAL A 20 -0.30 -1.00 4.74
N ALA A 21 -0.48 -0.33 5.87
CA ALA A 21 -1.75 -0.31 6.59
C ALA A 21 -2.83 0.48 5.84
N ALA A 22 -4.02 -0.10 5.75
CA ALA A 22 -5.17 0.44 5.02
C ALA A 22 -6.37 0.78 5.92
N TYR A 23 -6.26 0.55 7.24
CA TYR A 23 -7.38 0.68 8.18
C TYR A 23 -7.57 2.09 8.79
N HIS A 24 -6.73 3.07 8.42
CA HIS A 24 -6.77 4.40 9.05
C HIS A 24 -7.89 5.30 8.52
N TYR A 25 -8.21 5.19 7.23
CA TYR A 25 -9.27 5.95 6.57
C TYR A 25 -9.96 5.06 5.55
N ASP A 26 -11.28 5.11 5.46
CA ASP A 26 -12.04 4.24 4.54
C ASP A 26 -11.59 4.39 3.07
N VAL A 27 -11.22 5.61 2.69
CA VAL A 27 -10.75 5.93 1.33
C VAL A 27 -9.40 5.29 0.99
N ASP A 28 -8.58 4.94 1.99
CA ASP A 28 -7.23 4.40 1.77
C ASP A 28 -7.25 3.00 1.13
N ILE A 29 -8.36 2.27 1.28
CA ILE A 29 -8.60 0.99 0.58
C ILE A 29 -8.53 1.17 -0.94
N PHE A 30 -8.89 2.34 -1.47
CA PHE A 30 -8.82 2.65 -2.90
C PHE A 30 -7.64 3.56 -3.24
N ARG A 31 -7.40 4.59 -2.43
CA ARG A 31 -6.43 5.64 -2.71
C ARG A 31 -4.99 5.12 -2.72
N LEU A 32 -4.62 4.27 -1.77
CA LEU A 32 -3.26 3.74 -1.65
C LEU A 32 -2.87 2.85 -2.83
N PRO A 33 -3.64 1.81 -3.22
CA PRO A 33 -3.25 0.97 -4.35
C PRO A 33 -3.18 1.75 -5.67
N ILE A 34 -4.12 2.68 -5.91
CA ILE A 34 -4.10 3.55 -7.10
C ILE A 34 -2.82 4.41 -7.12
N LEU A 35 -2.43 4.99 -5.99
CA LEU A 35 -1.21 5.79 -5.91
C LEU A 35 0.04 4.94 -6.17
N ILE A 36 0.12 3.75 -5.57
CA ILE A 36 1.26 2.84 -5.73
C ILE A 36 1.40 2.39 -7.18
N TRP A 37 0.31 2.05 -7.88
CA TRP A 37 0.34 1.72 -9.31
C TRP A 37 0.74 2.90 -10.20
N LYS A 38 0.40 4.14 -9.83
CA LYS A 38 0.91 5.33 -10.52
C LYS A 38 2.42 5.51 -10.35
N LEU A 39 2.99 5.02 -9.26
CA LEU A 39 4.44 5.05 -9.03
C LEU A 39 5.15 3.95 -9.82
N VAL A 40 4.64 2.71 -9.74
CA VAL A 40 5.20 1.51 -10.37
C VAL A 40 4.03 0.61 -10.83
N PRO A 41 3.69 0.62 -12.14
CA PRO A 41 2.54 -0.12 -12.67
C PRO A 41 2.63 -1.64 -12.53
N GLU A 42 3.83 -2.18 -12.42
CA GLU A 42 4.08 -3.64 -12.38
C GLU A 42 3.82 -4.26 -11.01
N TYR A 43 3.57 -3.47 -9.97
CA TYR A 43 3.30 -4.00 -8.65
C TYR A 43 2.04 -4.88 -8.62
N LYS A 44 2.16 -6.06 -8.03
CA LYS A 44 1.05 -6.87 -7.54
C LYS A 44 0.71 -6.43 -6.12
N ILE A 45 -0.56 -6.10 -5.91
CA ILE A 45 -1.07 -5.60 -4.63
C ILE A 45 -2.12 -6.58 -4.11
N PHE A 46 -1.90 -7.10 -2.90
CA PHE A 46 -2.79 -8.03 -2.25
C PHE A 46 -3.39 -7.40 -1.00
N PHE A 47 -4.72 -7.31 -0.94
CA PHE A 47 -5.43 -6.85 0.25
C PHE A 47 -5.68 -8.03 1.19
N ARG A 48 -5.29 -7.90 2.47
CA ARG A 48 -5.39 -8.96 3.47
C ARG A 48 -5.86 -8.40 4.80
N LYS A 49 -6.65 -9.20 5.51
CA LYS A 49 -7.05 -8.98 6.91
C LYS A 49 -6.37 -10.04 7.77
N HIS A 50 -5.57 -9.62 8.74
CA HIS A 50 -5.11 -10.54 9.78
C HIS A 50 -6.19 -10.71 10.85
N PRO A 51 -6.34 -11.90 11.48
CA PRO A 51 -7.27 -12.11 12.58
C PRO A 51 -6.95 -11.15 13.74
N TYR A 52 -7.84 -10.19 13.98
CA TYR A 52 -7.71 -9.17 15.02
C TYR A 52 -9.04 -8.43 15.20
N VAL A 53 -9.06 -7.38 16.05
CA VAL A 53 -10.19 -6.46 16.24
C VAL A 53 -10.82 -6.08 14.89
N PRO A 54 -12.17 -6.07 14.80
CA PRO A 54 -12.88 -5.68 13.58
C PRO A 54 -12.41 -4.31 13.05
N ALA A 55 -12.38 -4.16 11.72
CA ALA A 55 -11.89 -2.99 10.99
C ALA A 55 -10.38 -2.67 11.09
N TRP A 56 -9.65 -3.19 12.08
CA TRP A 56 -8.20 -3.02 12.23
C TRP A 56 -7.43 -4.09 11.45
N GLU A 57 -6.12 -3.93 11.26
CA GLU A 57 -5.28 -4.93 10.58
C GLU A 57 -5.70 -5.28 9.13
N LEU A 58 -6.33 -4.33 8.45
CA LEU A 58 -6.46 -4.34 6.99
C LEU A 58 -5.17 -3.80 6.40
N ASN A 59 -4.48 -4.62 5.60
CA ASN A 59 -3.15 -4.33 5.10
C ASN A 59 -3.02 -4.69 3.62
N PHE A 60 -2.18 -3.94 2.91
CA PHE A 60 -1.70 -4.25 1.58
C PHE A 60 -0.32 -4.91 1.65
N LEU A 61 -0.21 -6.09 1.03
CA LEU A 61 1.07 -6.74 0.73
C LEU A 61 1.42 -6.41 -0.73
N ILE A 62 2.57 -5.83 -0.97
CA ILE A 62 2.96 -5.32 -2.28
C ILE A 62 4.28 -5.96 -2.70
N THR A 63 4.32 -6.52 -3.91
CA THR A 63 5.52 -7.08 -4.53
C THR A 63 5.48 -6.81 -6.03
N LYS A 64 6.64 -6.60 -6.65
CA LYS A 64 6.74 -6.66 -8.12
C LYS A 64 6.56 -8.12 -8.57
#